data_AF-A0AAP7DKN3-F1
#
_entry.id   AF-A0AAP7DKN3-F1
#
_cell.length_a   1.000
_cell.length_b   1.000
_cell.length_c   1.000
_cell.angle_alpha   90.00
_cell.angle_beta   90.00
_cell.angle_gamma   90.00
#
_symmetry.space_group_name_H-M   'P 1'
#
loop_
_entity.id
_entity.type
_entity.pdbx_description
1 polymer ?
#
loop_
_entity_poly.entity_id
_entity_poly.type
_entity_poly.pdbx_seq_one_letter_code
_entity_poly.pdbx_strand_id
1 'polypeptide(L)'
;MPRKRWYNDQITERYIYALLHFSSKASHVYIGQSVDPYKRFISHENPWVNEQVVKGEEPKLLILEKARLSQYEAYQLEVVWLRVALSQNFEVHNSKADIKNAWSIWDQLKPLVGSRKLPNSYELGNFQMIEDENLLNHILASWIRLIGEH
;
A
#
# COMPACT_ATOMS: atom_id res chain seq x y z
N MET A 1 -25.95 11.55 13.72
CA MET A 1 -24.77 10.69 13.55
C MET A 1 -23.65 11.52 12.94
N PRO A 2 -22.41 11.51 13.48
CA PRO A 2 -21.31 12.18 12.81
C PRO A 2 -21.11 11.50 11.44
N ARG A 3 -21.25 12.27 10.36
CA ARG A 3 -20.98 11.76 9.01
C ARG A 3 -19.53 11.26 9.00
N LYS A 4 -19.33 9.99 8.67
CA LYS A 4 -18.01 9.38 8.47
C LYS A 4 -17.21 10.30 7.54
N ARG A 5 -16.01 10.74 7.95
CA ARG A 5 -15.16 11.73 7.23
C ARG A 5 -14.91 11.38 5.75
N TRP A 6 -15.00 10.10 5.41
CA TRP A 6 -14.82 9.51 4.08
C TRP A 6 -15.91 9.87 3.06
N TYR A 7 -17.05 10.43 3.48
CA TYR A 7 -18.16 10.76 2.57
C TYR A 7 -17.84 11.94 1.63
N ASN A 8 -16.85 12.78 1.97
CA ASN A 8 -16.39 13.90 1.14
C ASN A 8 -15.05 13.59 0.45
N ASP A 9 -14.67 12.32 0.37
CA ASP A 9 -13.40 11.89 -0.21
C ASP A 9 -13.44 12.08 -1.72
N GLN A 10 -12.57 12.96 -2.23
CA GLN A 10 -12.49 13.23 -3.67
C GLN A 10 -11.63 12.17 -4.35
N ILE A 11 -12.13 11.63 -5.45
CA ILE A 11 -11.34 10.75 -6.32
C ILE A 11 -10.26 11.57 -7.00
N THR A 12 -9.01 11.33 -6.60
CA THR A 12 -7.82 12.02 -7.12
C THR A 12 -6.73 11.01 -7.43
N GLU A 13 -5.69 11.44 -8.14
CA GLU A 13 -4.51 10.61 -8.38
C GLU A 13 -3.82 10.29 -7.05
N ARG A 14 -3.64 9.00 -6.78
CA ARG A 14 -2.99 8.46 -5.59
C ARG A 14 -2.02 7.37 -5.99
N TYR A 15 -0.98 7.24 -5.18
CA TYR A 15 0.11 6.32 -5.37
C TYR A 15 0.14 5.37 -4.18
N ILE A 16 0.24 4.08 -4.45
CA ILE A 16 0.70 3.09 -3.46
C ILE A 16 2.20 2.95 -3.64
N TYR A 17 2.96 3.13 -2.57
CA TYR A 17 4.41 3.07 -2.58
C TYR A 17 4.94 2.07 -1.56
N ALA A 18 6.11 1.51 -1.84
CA ALA A 18 6.90 0.73 -0.90
C ALA A 18 8.22 1.44 -0.59
N LEU A 19 8.71 1.24 0.63
CA LEU A 19 10.07 1.55 1.04
C LEU A 19 10.75 0.21 1.33
N LEU A 20 11.66 -0.17 0.44
CA LEU A 20 12.29 -1.49 0.45
C LEU A 20 13.71 -1.39 0.99
N HIS A 21 14.03 -2.26 1.94
CA HIS A 21 15.39 -2.46 2.42
C HIS A 21 15.73 -3.95 2.38
N PHE A 22 16.86 -4.29 1.76
CA PHE A 22 17.32 -5.67 1.64
C PHE A 22 18.58 -5.84 2.48
N SER A 23 18.48 -6.63 3.55
CA SER A 23 19.63 -7.04 4.35
C SER A 23 20.08 -8.45 3.94
N SER A 24 21.24 -8.89 4.46
CA SER A 24 21.71 -10.27 4.26
C SER A 24 20.83 -11.33 4.93
N LYS A 25 19.91 -10.93 5.82
CA LYS A 25 19.09 -11.85 6.63
C LYS A 25 17.59 -11.77 6.32
N ALA A 26 17.11 -10.62 5.86
CA ALA A 26 15.69 -10.39 5.63
C ALA A 26 15.46 -9.27 4.61
N SER A 27 14.32 -9.35 3.93
CA SER A 27 13.81 -8.26 3.10
C SER A 27 12.74 -7.52 3.91
N HIS A 28 12.93 -6.23 4.11
CA HIS A 28 12.05 -5.38 4.92
C HIS A 28 11.27 -4.45 4.01
N VAL A 29 10.01 -4.18 4.37
CA VAL A 29 9.16 -3.28 3.61
C VAL A 29 8.26 -2.45 4.52
N TYR A 30 8.12 -1.18 4.17
CA TYR A 30 6.98 -0.35 4.57
C TYR A 30 6.15 -0.04 3.33
N ILE A 31 4.83 -0.10 3.42
CA ILE A 31 3.92 0.20 2.30
C ILE A 31 2.99 1.33 2.72
N GLY A 32 2.78 2.32 1.87
CA GLY A 32 1.87 3.41 2.17
C GLY A 32 1.16 3.94 0.94
N GLN A 33 0.20 4.83 1.16
CA GLN A 33 -0.43 5.60 0.10
C GLN A 33 -0.23 7.12 0.29
N SER A 34 -0.09 7.84 -0.83
CA SER A 34 0.01 9.30 -0.85
C SER A 34 -0.44 9.86 -2.19
N VAL A 35 -0.84 11.13 -2.21
CA VAL A 35 -0.97 11.91 -3.46
C VAL A 35 0.39 12.41 -3.95
N ASP A 36 1.39 12.43 -3.07
CA ASP A 36 2.77 12.82 -3.35
C ASP A 36 3.72 11.91 -2.54
N PRO A 37 4.16 10.78 -3.12
CA PRO A 37 4.98 9.79 -2.40
C PRO A 37 6.40 10.29 -2.11
N TYR A 38 6.97 11.16 -2.96
CA TYR A 38 8.30 11.72 -2.74
C TYR A 38 8.32 12.68 -1.56
N LYS A 39 7.37 13.62 -1.51
CA LYS A 39 7.24 14.51 -0.36
C LYS A 39 6.98 13.72 0.92
N ARG A 40 6.15 12.69 0.84
CA ARG A 40 5.85 11.80 1.98
C ARG A 40 7.08 11.02 2.45
N PHE A 41 7.93 10.57 1.53
CA PHE A 41 9.20 9.90 1.83
C PHE A 41 10.18 10.83 2.55
N ILE A 42 10.34 12.08 2.08
CA ILE A 42 11.21 13.09 2.71
C ILE A 42 10.71 13.45 4.12
N SER A 43 9.39 13.55 4.32
CA SER A 43 8.80 13.90 5.61
C SER A 43 8.30 12.69 6.40
N HIS A 44 8.90 11.52 6.22
CA HIS A 44 8.35 10.30 6.78
C HIS A 44 8.66 10.17 8.27
N GLU A 45 7.61 10.04 9.10
CA GLU A 45 7.77 9.90 10.55
C GLU A 45 7.72 8.44 11.04
N ASN A 46 8.07 7.47 10.19
CA ASN A 46 8.08 6.07 10.60
C ASN A 46 9.40 5.75 11.36
N PRO A 47 9.34 5.18 12.59
CA PRO A 47 10.54 4.89 13.39
C PRO A 47 11.56 4.01 12.67
N TRP A 48 11.11 2.98 11.95
CA TRP A 48 11.98 2.08 11.22
C TRP A 48 12.67 2.80 10.06
N VAL A 49 11.93 3.60 9.27
CA VAL A 49 12.51 4.39 8.17
C VAL A 49 13.57 5.35 8.68
N ASN A 50 13.27 6.08 9.75
CA ASN A 50 14.22 7.00 10.38
C ASN A 50 15.48 6.29 10.90
N GLU A 51 15.32 5.10 11.49
CA GLU A 51 16.45 4.28 11.93
C GLU A 51 17.35 3.86 10.77
N GLN A 52 16.78 3.43 9.64
CA GLN A 52 17.55 3.04 8.45
C GLN A 52 18.33 4.24 7.87
N VAL A 53 17.69 5.41 7.77
CA VAL A 53 18.34 6.65 7.30
C VAL A 53 19.54 7.02 8.18
N VAL A 54 19.39 6.96 9.50
CA VAL A 54 20.48 7.24 10.45
C VAL A 54 21.66 6.26 10.31
N LYS A 55 21.38 5.01 9.93
CA LYS A 55 22.41 3.98 9.69
C LYS A 55 23.09 4.10 8.32
N GLY A 56 22.66 5.02 7.46
CA GLY A 56 23.13 5.12 6.08
C GLY A 56 22.61 3.99 5.17
N GLU A 57 21.60 3.25 5.64
CA GLU A 57 20.96 2.12 4.96
C GLU A 57 19.60 2.56 4.40
N GLU A 58 19.54 3.75 3.80
CA GLU A 58 18.29 4.39 3.38
C GLU A 58 17.44 3.45 2.50
N PRO A 59 16.17 3.22 2.87
CA PRO A 59 15.29 2.33 2.12
C PRO A 59 14.96 2.96 0.77
N LYS A 60 14.84 2.12 -0.25
CA LYS A 60 14.51 2.55 -1.61
C LYS A 60 13.02 2.78 -1.75
N LEU A 61 12.64 4.00 -2.15
CA LEU A 61 11.28 4.33 -2.55
C LEU A 61 10.94 3.69 -3.89
N LEU A 62 9.83 2.96 -3.93
CA LEU A 62 9.28 2.32 -5.12
C LEU A 62 7.79 2.64 -5.24
N ILE A 63 7.36 3.10 -6.41
CA ILE A 63 5.93 3.26 -6.69
C ILE A 63 5.38 1.93 -7.18
N LEU A 64 4.49 1.32 -6.40
CA LEU A 64 3.92 0.00 -6.71
C LEU A 64 2.76 0.12 -7.69
N GLU A 65 1.90 1.11 -7.45
CA GLU A 65 0.64 1.26 -8.17
C GLU A 65 0.22 2.73 -8.19
N LYS A 66 -0.37 3.16 -9.31
CA LYS A 66 -0.86 4.52 -9.52
C LYS A 66 -2.28 4.45 -10.06
N ALA A 67 -3.22 5.14 -9.39
CA ALA A 67 -4.61 5.16 -9.83
C ALA A 67 -5.37 6.39 -9.31
N ARG A 68 -6.51 6.69 -9.94
CA ARG A 68 -7.45 7.71 -9.46
C ARG A 68 -8.40 7.08 -8.44
N LEU A 69 -8.17 7.37 -7.17
CA LEU A 69 -8.83 6.72 -6.03
C LEU A 69 -9.27 7.74 -4.99
N SER A 70 -10.33 7.42 -4.27
CA SER A 70 -10.59 7.98 -2.95
C SER A 70 -9.48 7.54 -1.97
N GLN A 71 -9.29 8.28 -0.89
CA GLN A 71 -8.41 7.87 0.22
C GLN A 71 -8.80 6.50 0.78
N TYR A 72 -10.10 6.21 0.89
CA TYR A 72 -10.57 4.91 1.36
C TYR A 72 -10.11 3.78 0.45
N GLU A 73 -10.33 3.88 -0.87
CA GLU A 73 -9.92 2.86 -1.85
C GLU A 73 -8.39 2.70 -1.88
N ALA A 74 -7.64 3.79 -1.72
CA ALA A 74 -6.19 3.73 -1.59
C ALA A 74 -5.73 2.93 -0.36
N TYR A 75 -6.43 3.04 0.78
CA TYR A 75 -6.15 2.17 1.93
C TYR A 75 -6.45 0.71 1.65
N GLN A 76 -7.49 0.39 0.88
CA GLN A 76 -7.80 -0.99 0.50
C GLN A 76 -6.68 -1.59 -0.35
N LEU A 77 -6.09 -0.81 -1.25
CA LEU A 77 -4.95 -1.26 -2.04
C LEU A 77 -3.65 -1.34 -1.25
N GLU A 78 -3.40 -0.41 -0.33
CA GLU A 78 -2.29 -0.51 0.61
C GLU A 78 -2.33 -1.87 1.33
N VAL A 79 -3.52 -2.28 1.77
CA VAL A 79 -3.77 -3.58 2.40
C VAL A 79 -3.46 -4.77 1.47
N VAL A 80 -3.87 -4.71 0.20
CA VAL A 80 -3.53 -5.74 -0.80
C VAL A 80 -2.02 -5.91 -0.89
N TRP A 81 -1.29 -4.81 -0.99
CA TRP A 81 0.17 -4.83 -1.11
C TRP A 81 0.87 -5.31 0.17
N LEU A 82 0.34 -4.99 1.36
CA LEU A 82 0.84 -5.56 2.62
C LEU A 82 0.75 -7.09 2.62
N ARG A 83 -0.30 -7.64 2.01
CA ARG A 83 -0.49 -9.09 1.94
C ARG A 83 0.38 -9.74 0.89
N VAL A 84 0.61 -9.08 -0.24
CA VAL A 84 1.64 -9.48 -1.23
C VAL A 84 2.99 -9.59 -0.53
N ALA A 85 3.39 -8.56 0.21
CA ALA A 85 4.64 -8.56 0.98
C ALA A 85 4.76 -9.74 1.95
N LEU A 86 3.75 -9.93 2.80
CA LEU A 86 3.73 -11.03 3.77
C LEU A 86 3.79 -12.40 3.09
N SER A 87 3.08 -12.58 1.96
CA SER A 87 3.11 -13.84 1.21
C SER A 87 4.48 -14.13 0.57
N GLN A 88 5.30 -13.10 0.39
CA GLN A 88 6.64 -13.17 -0.16
C GLN A 88 7.73 -13.10 0.92
N ASN A 89 7.35 -13.33 2.19
CA ASN A 89 8.24 -13.37 3.35
C ASN A 89 9.00 -12.06 3.61
N PHE A 90 8.44 -10.92 3.22
CA PHE A 90 8.95 -9.64 3.68
C PHE A 90 8.56 -9.39 5.13
N GLU A 91 9.49 -8.79 5.89
CA GLU A 91 9.19 -8.22 7.20
C GLU A 91 8.53 -6.85 7.02
N VAL A 92 7.27 -6.74 7.45
CA VAL A 92 6.44 -5.54 7.25
C VAL A 92 6.51 -4.61 8.46
N HIS A 93 6.86 -3.34 8.25
CA HIS A 93 7.05 -2.32 9.29
C HIS A 93 5.88 -1.32 9.43
N ASN A 94 4.73 -1.65 8.85
CA ASN A 94 3.47 -0.92 9.04
C ASN A 94 2.89 -1.10 10.45
N SER A 95 2.00 -0.20 10.87
CA SER A 95 1.41 -0.27 12.20
C SER A 95 0.41 -1.42 12.33
N LYS A 96 0.26 -1.97 13.55
CA LYS A 96 -0.75 -3.00 13.84
C LYS A 96 -2.19 -2.56 13.55
N ALA A 97 -2.46 -1.25 13.59
CA ALA A 97 -3.78 -0.70 13.30
C ALA A 97 -4.12 -0.79 11.80
N ASP A 98 -3.14 -0.48 10.94
CA ASP A 98 -3.27 -0.61 9.48
C ASP A 98 -3.55 -2.06 9.09
N ILE A 99 -2.82 -2.99 9.73
CA ILE A 99 -3.01 -4.44 9.54
C ILE A 99 -4.37 -4.92 10.07
N LYS A 100 -4.92 -4.34 11.15
CA LYS A 100 -6.22 -4.77 11.69
C LYS A 100 -7.40 -4.31 10.83
N ASN A 101 -7.35 -3.09 10.30
CA ASN A 101 -8.39 -2.57 9.41
C ASN A 101 -8.45 -3.34 8.08
N ALA A 102 -7.32 -3.91 7.66
CA ALA A 102 -7.22 -4.80 6.50
C ALA A 102 -8.10 -6.04 6.57
N TRP A 103 -8.32 -6.58 7.77
CA TRP A 103 -8.92 -7.92 7.92
C TRP A 103 -10.42 -7.94 7.65
N SER A 104 -11.14 -6.83 7.87
CA SER A 104 -12.61 -6.79 7.71
C SER A 104 -13.07 -6.76 6.25
N ILE A 105 -12.19 -6.44 5.31
CA ILE A 105 -12.49 -6.30 3.87
C ILE A 105 -11.65 -7.25 3.00
N TRP A 106 -10.91 -8.16 3.64
CA TRP A 106 -9.87 -8.97 2.99
C TRP A 106 -10.40 -9.96 1.97
N ASP A 107 -11.50 -10.66 2.28
CA ASP A 107 -12.01 -11.73 1.42
C ASP A 107 -12.38 -11.23 0.01
N GLN A 108 -12.81 -9.98 -0.09
CA GLN A 108 -13.17 -9.34 -1.37
C GLN A 108 -11.93 -8.88 -2.16
N LEU A 109 -10.86 -8.51 -1.46
CA LEU A 109 -9.62 -8.02 -2.07
C LEU A 109 -8.64 -9.14 -2.42
N LYS A 110 -8.84 -10.35 -1.89
CA LYS A 110 -7.96 -11.51 -2.11
C LYS A 110 -7.60 -11.78 -3.59
N PRO A 111 -8.51 -11.65 -4.58
CA PRO A 111 -8.16 -11.87 -5.99
C PRO A 111 -7.07 -10.93 -6.50
N LEU A 112 -6.99 -9.70 -5.98
CA LEU A 112 -6.01 -8.69 -6.37
C LEU A 112 -4.58 -9.08 -5.99
N VAL A 113 -4.39 -9.98 -5.03
CA VAL A 113 -3.06 -10.37 -4.55
C VAL A 113 -2.36 -11.27 -5.57
N GLY A 114 -3.11 -12.14 -6.25
CA GLY A 114 -2.55 -13.16 -7.13
C GLY A 114 -1.82 -12.62 -8.37
N SER A 115 -2.09 -11.38 -8.77
CA SER A 115 -1.45 -10.71 -9.91
C SER A 115 -0.29 -9.78 -9.53
N ARG A 116 0.01 -9.62 -8.24
CA ARG A 116 0.97 -8.63 -7.73
C ARG A 116 2.21 -9.30 -7.14
N LYS A 117 3.38 -8.67 -7.31
CA LYS A 117 4.65 -9.12 -6.72
C LYS A 117 5.54 -7.94 -6.38
N LEU A 118 6.18 -7.97 -5.20
CA LEU A 118 7.24 -7.02 -4.88
C LEU A 118 8.55 -7.45 -5.55
N PRO A 119 9.34 -6.51 -6.10
CA PRO A 119 10.63 -6.85 -6.66
C PRO A 119 11.59 -7.25 -5.54
N ASN A 120 12.49 -8.18 -5.83
CA ASN A 120 13.66 -8.42 -4.99
C ASN A 120 14.79 -7.42 -5.30
N SER A 121 15.89 -7.50 -4.57
CA SER A 121 17.04 -6.60 -4.72
C SER A 121 17.62 -6.55 -6.15
N TYR A 122 17.57 -7.65 -6.90
CA TYR A 122 18.07 -7.75 -8.28
C TYR A 122 17.08 -7.22 -9.32
N GLU A 123 15.78 -7.26 -9.03
CA GLU A 123 14.69 -6.84 -9.92
C GLU A 123 14.37 -5.33 -9.83
N LEU A 124 14.83 -4.65 -8.78
CA LEU A 124 14.54 -3.24 -8.52
C LEU A 124 14.85 -2.29 -9.70
N GLY A 125 15.96 -2.51 -10.42
CA GLY A 125 16.36 -1.66 -11.54
C GLY A 125 15.43 -1.78 -12.76
N ASN A 126 14.64 -2.86 -12.83
CA ASN A 126 13.74 -3.16 -13.94
C ASN A 126 12.27 -3.19 -13.50
N PHE A 127 11.96 -2.78 -12.27
CA PHE A 127 10.58 -2.80 -11.78
C PHE A 127 9.72 -1.82 -12.59
N GLN A 128 8.61 -2.33 -13.11
CA GLN A 128 7.59 -1.54 -13.77
C GLN A 128 6.39 -1.39 -12.83
N MET A 129 5.97 -0.14 -12.63
CA MET A 129 4.77 0.19 -11.88
C MET A 129 3.55 -0.49 -12.50
N ILE A 130 2.65 -0.99 -11.66
CA ILE A 130 1.39 -1.58 -12.12
C ILE A 130 0.39 -0.45 -12.36
N GLU A 131 -0.11 -0.38 -13.59
CA GLU A 131 -1.25 0.44 -13.98
C GLU A 131 -2.41 -0.50 -14.33
N ASP A 132 -3.43 -0.57 -13.48
CA ASP A 132 -4.64 -1.38 -13.72
C ASP A 132 -5.81 -0.44 -14.07
N GLU A 133 -6.10 -0.33 -15.37
CA GLU A 133 -7.19 0.50 -15.90
C GLU A 133 -8.58 0.05 -15.38
N ASN A 134 -8.71 -1.20 -14.91
CA ASN A 134 -9.93 -1.77 -14.35
C ASN A 134 -9.91 -1.87 -12.82
N LEU A 135 -8.90 -1.30 -12.17
CA LEU A 135 -8.73 -1.34 -10.72
C LEU A 135 -9.97 -0.84 -9.98
N LEU A 136 -10.56 0.24 -10.49
CA LEU A 136 -11.79 0.80 -9.93
C LEU A 136 -12.94 -0.21 -10.01
N ASN A 137 -13.06 -0.96 -11.11
CA ASN A 137 -14.08 -2.01 -11.25
C ASN A 137 -13.84 -3.15 -10.27
N HIS A 138 -12.59 -3.54 -10.01
CA HIS A 138 -12.26 -4.56 -9.02
C HIS A 138 -12.56 -4.11 -7.58
N ILE A 139 -12.27 -2.84 -7.26
CA ILE A 139 -12.57 -2.25 -5.95
C ILE A 139 -14.08 -2.01 -5.78
N LEU A 140 -14.78 -1.55 -6.83
CA LEU A 140 -16.23 -1.30 -6.82
C LEU A 140 -17.06 -2.59 -6.79
N ALA A 141 -16.63 -3.66 -7.47
CA ALA A 141 -17.27 -4.98 -7.38
C ALA A 141 -17.14 -5.57 -5.96
N SER A 142 -16.07 -5.21 -5.25
CA SER A 142 -15.90 -5.50 -3.82
C SER A 142 -16.84 -4.66 -2.93
N TRP A 143 -17.45 -3.60 -3.49
CA TRP A 143 -18.19 -2.56 -2.77
C TRP A 143 -19.71 -2.76 -2.73
N ILE A 144 -20.28 -3.78 -3.38
CA ILE A 144 -21.73 -4.04 -3.34
C ILE A 144 -22.10 -4.67 -1.98
N ARG A 145 -22.08 -3.85 -0.90
CA ARG A 145 -22.99 -3.94 0.26
C ARG A 145 -22.82 -2.90 1.38
N LEU A 146 -21.75 -2.10 1.44
CA LEU A 146 -21.44 -1.35 2.68
C LEU A 146 -21.98 0.10 2.78
N ILE A 147 -22.79 0.56 1.83
CA ILE A 147 -23.55 1.83 1.97
C ILE A 147 -25.09 1.62 1.92
N GLY A 148 -25.57 0.38 1.74
CA GLY A 148 -27.00 0.09 1.56
C GLY A 148 -27.70 -0.67 2.70
N GLU A 149 -26.99 -1.21 3.68
CA GLU A 149 -27.59 -1.95 4.80
C GLU A 149 -27.14 -1.35 6.13
N HIS A 150 -27.73 -0.21 6.52
CA HIS A 150 -28.02 0.19 7.91
C HIS A 150 -28.98 1.39 7.94
#